data_AF-A0A109RW46-F1
#
_entry.id   AF-A0A109RW46-F1
#
_cell.length_a   1.000
_cell.length_b   1.000
_cell.length_c   1.000
_cell.angle_alpha   90.00
_cell.angle_beta   90.00
_cell.angle_gamma   90.00
#
_symmetry.space_group_name_H-M   'P 1'
#
loop_
_entity.id
_entity.type
_entity.pdbx_description
1 polymer ?
#
loop_
_entity_poly.entity_id
_entity_poly.type
_entity_poly.pdbx_seq_one_letter_code
_entity_poly.pdbx_strand_id
1 'polypeptide(L)'
;MPCEYQNIYLIPPELAASPAQNVAENLLKHQVRIGLSTHFSGTPRLAYTRVIDKELLEAGLVASDIDEAQFAGSIVIGSQCYIESGNIPAFHNLPVKLSTVQINDGPVGQIRIGDRVVLQGVAILAYQRVEIGNDVIFGPMVTIMDSSGHPLLGRGQAGEAARIRSAPVRIANGVWVGAGATILKGVSIGEGAVIGTQAVVSEDVPPFCVVTGNPARIVKQLQSDKKVDANPAEKMLAVC
;
A
#
# COMPACT_ATOMS: atom_id res chain seq x y z
N MET A 1 -2.92 -25.80 12.49
CA MET A 1 -2.19 -24.71 11.82
C MET A 1 -1.12 -24.21 12.78
N PRO A 2 0.12 -23.93 12.32
CA PRO A 2 1.22 -23.51 13.19
C PRO A 2 1.06 -22.07 13.70
N CYS A 3 0.28 -21.25 12.98
CA CYS A 3 0.01 -19.87 13.35
C CYS A 3 -1.47 -19.63 13.62
N GLU A 4 -1.75 -18.65 14.48
CA GLU A 4 -3.06 -18.03 14.67
C GLU A 4 -3.07 -16.64 14.05
N TYR A 5 -4.18 -16.28 13.40
CA TYR A 5 -4.39 -14.96 12.79
C TYR A 5 -5.53 -14.26 13.51
N GLN A 6 -5.22 -13.08 14.06
CA GLN A 6 -6.19 -12.23 14.74
C GLN A 6 -6.32 -10.93 13.95
N ASN A 7 -7.55 -10.45 13.78
CA ASN A 7 -7.83 -9.25 13.00
C ASN A 7 -8.79 -8.34 13.75
N ILE A 8 -8.44 -7.06 13.86
CA ILE A 8 -9.36 -5.98 14.17
C ILE A 8 -9.69 -5.28 12.85
N TYR A 9 -10.96 -5.29 12.46
CA TYR A 9 -11.44 -4.57 11.29
C TYR A 9 -11.84 -3.15 11.69
N LEU A 10 -11.13 -2.15 11.18
CA LEU A 10 -11.31 -0.74 11.56
C LEU A 10 -12.61 -0.15 10.99
N ILE A 11 -13.18 -0.82 9.99
CA ILE A 11 -14.52 -0.54 9.49
C ILE A 11 -15.23 -1.90 9.42
N PRO A 12 -16.25 -2.13 10.28
CA PRO A 12 -16.99 -3.38 10.32
C PRO A 12 -17.48 -3.81 8.93
N PRO A 13 -17.44 -5.12 8.61
CA PRO A 13 -17.79 -5.58 7.27
C PRO A 13 -19.21 -5.23 6.82
N GLU A 14 -20.12 -5.10 7.79
CA GLU A 14 -21.53 -4.74 7.65
C GLU A 14 -21.71 -3.28 7.20
N LEU A 15 -20.83 -2.38 7.64
CA LEU A 15 -20.86 -0.97 7.26
C LEU A 15 -20.24 -0.71 5.89
N ALA A 16 -19.50 -1.67 5.35
CA ALA A 16 -18.81 -1.52 4.08
C ALA A 16 -19.71 -1.60 2.84
N ALA A 17 -20.99 -1.99 3.00
CA ALA A 17 -22.00 -1.93 1.95
C ALA A 17 -22.83 -0.63 1.98
N SER A 18 -22.70 0.18 3.03
CA SER A 18 -23.39 1.48 3.16
C SER A 18 -22.55 2.62 2.59
N PRO A 19 -23.16 3.73 2.13
CA PRO A 19 -22.43 4.91 1.68
C PRO A 19 -21.42 5.38 2.74
N ALA A 20 -20.35 6.05 2.28
CA ALA A 20 -19.14 6.47 3.03
C ALA A 20 -19.36 7.38 4.28
N GLN A 21 -20.58 7.48 4.80
CA GLN A 21 -20.88 8.19 6.04
C GLN A 21 -19.98 7.63 7.15
N ASN A 22 -19.20 8.54 7.77
CA ASN A 22 -18.36 8.30 8.94
C ASN A 22 -17.09 7.46 8.73
N VAL A 23 -16.60 7.27 7.49
CA VAL A 23 -15.32 6.56 7.25
C VAL A 23 -14.17 7.21 8.05
N ALA A 24 -13.96 8.51 7.88
CA ALA A 24 -12.88 9.22 8.57
C ALA A 24 -13.04 9.16 10.10
N GLU A 25 -14.27 9.32 10.62
CA GLU A 25 -14.54 9.25 12.06
C GLU A 25 -14.24 7.87 12.64
N ASN A 26 -14.61 6.79 11.95
CA ASN A 26 -14.30 5.42 12.38
C ASN A 26 -12.80 5.18 12.40
N LEU A 27 -12.10 5.59 11.34
CA LEU A 27 -10.64 5.46 11.28
C LEU A 27 -9.94 6.24 12.39
N LEU A 28 -10.41 7.45 12.71
CA LEU A 28 -9.87 8.25 13.82
C LEU A 28 -10.09 7.58 15.19
N LYS A 29 -11.25 6.93 15.42
CA LYS A 29 -11.50 6.14 16.64
C LYS A 29 -10.48 5.00 16.80
N HIS A 30 -10.09 4.39 15.70
CA HIS A 30 -9.04 3.36 15.63
C HIS A 30 -7.62 3.93 15.55
N GLN A 31 -7.43 5.21 15.88
CA GLN A 31 -6.12 5.87 15.96
C GLN A 31 -5.35 5.92 14.62
N VAL A 32 -6.06 5.83 13.49
CA VAL A 32 -5.51 6.17 12.16
C VAL A 32 -5.37 7.68 12.05
N ARG A 33 -4.24 8.15 11.54
CA ARG A 33 -4.05 9.59 11.27
C ARG A 33 -4.46 9.90 9.85
N ILE A 34 -5.31 10.92 9.68
CA ILE A 34 -5.82 11.36 8.38
C ILE A 34 -5.56 12.86 8.25
N GLY A 35 -4.88 13.27 7.18
CA GLY A 35 -4.63 14.66 6.87
C GLY A 35 -5.87 15.40 6.40
N LEU A 36 -5.79 16.72 6.39
CA LEU A 36 -6.91 17.59 6.05
C LEU A 36 -7.34 17.41 4.60
N SER A 37 -8.64 17.58 4.33
CA SER A 37 -9.20 17.54 2.97
C SER A 37 -8.97 16.23 2.21
N THR A 38 -8.64 15.14 2.91
CA THR A 38 -8.61 13.79 2.32
C THR A 38 -10.03 13.28 2.13
N HIS A 39 -10.32 12.80 0.93
CA HIS A 39 -11.64 12.36 0.51
C HIS A 39 -11.70 10.84 0.35
N PHE A 40 -12.82 10.25 0.79
CA PHE A 40 -13.11 8.83 0.64
C PHE A 40 -14.36 8.66 -0.22
N SER A 41 -14.23 7.87 -1.28
CA SER A 41 -15.33 7.42 -2.13
C SER A 41 -15.54 5.92 -1.91
N GLY A 42 -16.78 5.49 -1.67
CA GLY A 42 -17.07 4.14 -1.18
C GLY A 42 -16.46 3.86 0.19
N THR A 43 -16.36 2.58 0.56
CA THR A 43 -15.89 2.18 1.89
C THR A 43 -14.64 1.31 1.81
N PRO A 44 -13.47 1.80 2.27
CA PRO A 44 -12.23 1.03 2.25
C PRO A 44 -12.26 -0.08 3.31
N ARG A 45 -11.34 -1.03 3.21
CA ARG A 45 -11.18 -2.16 4.14
C ARG A 45 -9.84 -2.03 4.85
N LEU A 46 -9.86 -1.65 6.12
CA LEU A 46 -8.64 -1.53 6.90
C LEU A 46 -8.63 -2.58 8.01
N ALA A 47 -7.47 -3.16 8.28
CA ALA A 47 -7.30 -4.14 9.35
C ALA A 47 -5.98 -3.98 10.10
N TYR A 48 -6.03 -4.16 11.41
CA TYR A 48 -4.87 -4.49 12.23
C TYR A 48 -4.83 -6.00 12.36
N THR A 49 -3.71 -6.60 11.95
CA THR A 49 -3.55 -8.04 11.94
C THR A 49 -2.40 -8.44 12.84
N ARG A 50 -2.60 -9.47 13.66
CA ARG A 50 -1.54 -10.12 14.42
C ARG A 50 -1.43 -11.57 13.98
N VAL A 51 -0.22 -11.99 13.63
CA VAL A 51 0.11 -13.38 13.25
C VAL A 51 0.98 -13.95 14.35
N ILE A 52 0.52 -15.01 15.00
CA ILE A 52 1.12 -15.54 16.22
C ILE A 52 1.53 -16.98 16.01
N ASP A 53 2.76 -17.35 16.38
CA ASP A 53 3.19 -18.74 16.49
C ASP A 53 2.46 -19.41 17.65
N LYS A 54 1.72 -20.49 17.38
CA LYS A 54 0.81 -21.13 18.34
C LYS A 54 1.52 -21.63 19.60
N GLU A 55 2.77 -22.08 19.46
CA GLU A 55 3.61 -22.51 20.58
C GLU A 55 3.88 -21.40 21.60
N LEU A 56 3.96 -20.14 21.17
CA LEU A 56 4.13 -18.99 22.07
C LEU A 56 2.86 -18.72 22.85
N LEU A 57 1.70 -18.88 22.20
CA LEU A 57 0.39 -18.72 22.82
C LEU A 57 0.13 -19.82 23.86
N GLU A 58 0.39 -21.08 23.50
CA GLU A 58 0.23 -22.24 24.39
C GLU A 58 1.18 -22.19 25.60
N ALA A 59 2.39 -21.65 25.42
CA ALA A 59 3.35 -21.43 26.49
C ALA A 59 3.07 -20.18 27.34
N GLY A 60 2.06 -19.36 26.98
CA GLY A 60 1.76 -18.10 27.66
C GLY A 60 2.86 -17.05 27.55
N LEU A 61 3.72 -17.14 26.53
CA LEU A 61 4.84 -16.22 26.30
C LEU A 61 4.41 -14.94 25.60
N VAL A 62 3.24 -14.94 24.97
CA VAL A 62 2.63 -13.78 24.33
C VAL A 62 1.17 -13.65 24.76
N ALA A 63 0.65 -12.42 24.75
CA ALA A 63 -0.76 -12.17 25.08
C ALA A 63 -1.71 -12.93 24.13
N SER A 64 -2.83 -13.42 24.67
CA SER A 64 -3.85 -14.15 23.92
C SER A 64 -4.55 -13.28 22.88
N ASP A 65 -4.82 -12.03 23.21
CA ASP A 65 -5.63 -11.14 22.39
C ASP A 65 -4.75 -10.08 21.73
N ILE A 66 -5.20 -9.63 20.55
CA ILE A 66 -4.61 -8.49 19.86
C ILE A 66 -4.95 -7.21 20.62
N ASP A 67 -3.92 -6.41 20.94
CA ASP A 67 -4.07 -5.12 21.60
C ASP A 67 -4.09 -4.00 20.55
N GLU A 68 -5.27 -3.42 20.31
CA GLU A 68 -5.46 -2.32 19.37
C GLU A 68 -4.54 -1.13 19.65
N ALA A 69 -4.22 -0.85 20.92
CA ALA A 69 -3.40 0.29 21.31
C ALA A 69 -1.98 0.21 20.73
N GLN A 70 -1.46 -1.01 20.51
CA GLN A 70 -0.14 -1.22 19.89
C GLN A 70 -0.09 -0.74 18.43
N PHE A 71 -1.24 -0.69 17.76
CA PHE A 71 -1.35 -0.29 16.35
C PHE A 71 -1.60 1.20 16.17
N ALA A 72 -1.70 1.97 17.26
CA ALA A 72 -1.96 3.40 17.22
C ALA A 72 -1.00 4.15 16.29
N GLY A 73 -1.54 4.83 15.28
CA GLY A 73 -0.76 5.57 14.29
C GLY A 73 0.10 4.71 13.35
N SER A 74 -0.12 3.39 13.30
CA SER A 74 0.54 2.50 12.34
C SER A 74 0.11 2.78 10.90
N ILE A 75 -1.08 3.34 10.71
CA ILE A 75 -1.58 3.85 9.43
C ILE A 75 -1.67 5.38 9.49
N VAL A 76 -0.97 6.03 8.57
CA VAL A 76 -1.00 7.48 8.39
C VAL A 76 -1.33 7.79 6.94
N ILE A 77 -2.37 8.57 6.73
CA ILE A 77 -2.81 9.10 5.44
C ILE A 77 -2.61 10.60 5.46
N GLY A 78 -1.86 11.15 4.49
CA GLY A 78 -1.62 12.57 4.37
C GLY A 78 -2.87 13.37 3.99
N SER A 79 -2.65 14.63 3.66
CA SER A 79 -3.69 15.59 3.31
C SER A 79 -4.02 15.52 1.82
N GLN A 80 -5.24 15.95 1.46
CA GLN A 80 -5.68 16.08 0.07
C GLN A 80 -5.58 14.77 -0.74
N CYS A 81 -5.64 13.62 -0.08
CA CYS A 81 -5.65 12.34 -0.75
C CYS A 81 -7.04 12.01 -1.29
N TYR A 82 -7.11 11.18 -2.34
CA TYR A 82 -8.36 10.64 -2.87
C TYR A 82 -8.34 9.11 -2.78
N ILE A 83 -9.19 8.56 -1.92
CA ILE A 83 -9.28 7.14 -1.62
C ILE A 83 -10.54 6.57 -2.26
N GLU A 84 -10.39 5.94 -3.41
CA GLU A 84 -11.48 5.43 -4.25
C GLU A 84 -11.70 3.93 -4.05
N SER A 85 -12.75 3.60 -3.30
CA SER A 85 -13.17 2.25 -2.92
C SER A 85 -14.55 1.85 -3.46
N GLY A 86 -15.15 2.69 -4.29
CA GLY A 86 -16.39 2.45 -5.01
C GLY A 86 -16.19 1.67 -6.32
N ASN A 87 -17.30 1.40 -6.99
CA ASN A 87 -17.37 0.59 -8.21
C ASN A 87 -17.88 1.41 -9.41
N ILE A 88 -17.33 2.62 -9.60
CA ILE A 88 -17.78 3.60 -10.61
C ILE A 88 -17.36 3.13 -12.02
N PRO A 89 -18.17 3.35 -13.08
CA PRO A 89 -17.87 2.93 -14.44
C PRO A 89 -16.71 3.71 -15.07
N ALA A 90 -15.53 3.09 -15.10
CA ALA A 90 -14.42 3.40 -16.03
C ALA A 90 -13.41 2.23 -16.09
N PHE A 91 -13.12 1.62 -14.94
CA PHE A 91 -12.20 0.48 -14.81
C PHE A 91 -12.69 -0.48 -13.72
N HIS A 92 -12.32 -1.76 -13.79
CA HIS A 92 -12.54 -2.68 -12.68
C HIS A 92 -11.83 -2.15 -11.43
N ASN A 93 -12.59 -1.99 -10.34
CA ASN A 93 -12.07 -1.48 -9.08
C ASN A 93 -12.52 -2.37 -7.92
N LEU A 94 -11.70 -2.39 -6.87
CA LEU A 94 -12.03 -3.02 -5.59
C LEU A 94 -11.97 -1.96 -4.49
N PRO A 95 -12.48 -2.22 -3.28
CA PRO A 95 -12.21 -1.36 -2.15
C PRO A 95 -10.70 -1.24 -1.89
N VAL A 96 -10.21 -0.05 -1.53
CA VAL A 96 -8.84 0.12 -1.03
C VAL A 96 -8.68 -0.73 0.22
N LYS A 97 -7.59 -1.51 0.30
CA LYS A 97 -7.28 -2.38 1.44
C LYS A 97 -5.97 -1.97 2.08
N LEU A 98 -5.97 -1.60 3.36
CA LEU A 98 -4.75 -1.29 4.10
C LEU A 98 -4.66 -2.18 5.33
N SER A 99 -3.60 -2.99 5.43
CA SER A 99 -3.38 -3.85 6.59
C SER A 99 -1.97 -3.70 7.12
N THR A 100 -1.87 -3.38 8.41
CA THR A 100 -0.63 -3.42 9.17
C THR A 100 -0.59 -4.72 9.97
N VAL A 101 0.57 -5.36 9.96
CA VAL A 101 0.75 -6.69 10.54
C VAL A 101 1.80 -6.65 11.64
N GLN A 102 1.48 -7.28 12.76
CA GLN A 102 2.41 -7.60 13.83
C GLN A 102 2.69 -9.10 13.82
N ILE A 103 3.96 -9.49 13.87
CA ILE A 103 4.37 -10.87 14.09
C ILE A 103 4.63 -11.08 15.57
N ASN A 104 3.96 -12.04 16.19
CA ASN A 104 4.06 -12.36 17.61
C ASN A 104 3.88 -11.09 18.49
N ASP A 105 4.84 -10.75 19.33
CA ASP A 105 4.93 -9.53 20.14
C ASP A 105 5.94 -8.51 19.56
N GLY A 106 6.33 -8.71 18.29
CA GLY A 106 7.26 -7.85 17.58
C GLY A 106 6.69 -6.47 17.23
N PRO A 107 7.46 -5.66 16.49
CA PRO A 107 7.00 -4.35 16.05
C PRO A 107 5.81 -4.47 15.09
N VAL A 108 4.88 -3.51 15.18
CA VAL A 108 3.76 -3.36 14.24
C VAL A 108 4.27 -2.76 12.93
N GLY A 109 3.92 -3.38 11.81
CA GLY A 109 4.20 -2.84 10.48
C GLY A 109 3.52 -1.48 10.25
N GLN A 110 4.09 -0.64 9.38
CA GLN A 110 3.58 0.73 9.18
C GLN A 110 3.21 1.03 7.73
N ILE A 111 2.11 1.76 7.53
CA ILE A 111 1.71 2.34 6.25
C ILE A 111 1.74 3.85 6.41
N ARG A 112 2.59 4.52 5.62
CA ARG A 112 2.71 5.99 5.59
C ARG A 112 2.45 6.47 4.18
N ILE A 113 1.37 7.21 4.00
CA ILE A 113 0.96 7.80 2.74
C ILE A 113 1.14 9.31 2.87
N GLY A 114 1.88 9.91 1.93
CA GLY A 114 2.08 11.35 1.85
C GLY A 114 0.83 12.12 1.41
N ASP A 115 1.03 13.36 0.99
CA ASP A 115 -0.03 14.26 0.57
C ASP A 115 -0.37 14.10 -0.91
N ARG A 116 -1.62 14.43 -1.29
CA ARG A 116 -2.09 14.44 -2.68
C ARG A 116 -1.90 13.10 -3.40
N VAL A 117 -2.06 12.00 -2.65
CA VAL A 117 -2.00 10.65 -3.20
C VAL A 117 -3.38 10.19 -3.66
N VAL A 118 -3.43 9.55 -4.82
CA VAL A 118 -4.64 8.91 -5.35
C VAL A 118 -4.51 7.40 -5.23
N LEU A 119 -5.43 6.76 -4.50
CA LEU A 119 -5.52 5.31 -4.38
C LEU A 119 -6.84 4.83 -4.99
N GLN A 120 -6.76 4.07 -6.08
CA GLN A 120 -7.91 3.41 -6.71
C GLN A 120 -7.84 1.91 -6.45
N GLY A 121 -8.63 1.42 -5.47
CA GLY A 121 -8.68 -0.01 -5.14
C GLY A 121 -7.35 -0.69 -4.85
N VAL A 122 -6.40 0.08 -4.32
CA VAL A 122 -5.05 -0.38 -3.99
C VAL A 122 -5.11 -1.27 -2.75
N ALA A 123 -4.36 -2.37 -2.76
CA ALA A 123 -4.11 -3.21 -1.60
C ALA A 123 -2.68 -3.01 -1.09
N ILE A 124 -2.54 -2.66 0.19
CA ILE A 124 -1.26 -2.50 0.88
C ILE A 124 -1.23 -3.44 2.09
N LEU A 125 -0.21 -4.29 2.14
CA LEU A 125 0.06 -5.18 3.25
C LEU A 125 1.46 -4.90 3.81
N ALA A 126 1.52 -4.40 5.05
CA ALA A 126 2.74 -3.95 5.70
C ALA A 126 3.05 -4.77 6.96
N TYR A 127 4.02 -5.67 6.88
CA TYR A 127 4.62 -6.40 8.00
C TYR A 127 5.77 -5.63 8.65
N GLN A 128 6.38 -4.69 7.93
CA GLN A 128 7.47 -3.85 8.41
C GLN A 128 7.18 -2.38 8.12
N ARG A 129 7.22 -1.97 6.84
CA ARG A 129 6.93 -0.61 6.42
C ARG A 129 6.67 -0.48 4.92
N VAL A 130 5.60 0.23 4.58
CA VAL A 130 5.34 0.81 3.25
C VAL A 130 5.28 2.33 3.40
N GLU A 131 6.18 3.03 2.70
CA GLU A 131 6.23 4.49 2.64
C GLU A 131 5.93 4.97 1.23
N ILE A 132 4.95 5.87 1.09
CA ILE A 132 4.54 6.50 -0.16
C ILE A 132 4.72 8.01 0.03
N GLY A 133 5.43 8.63 -0.91
CA GLY A 133 5.65 10.07 -0.98
C GLY A 133 4.39 10.83 -1.35
N ASN A 134 4.60 12.05 -1.83
CA ASN A 134 3.54 12.98 -2.25
C ASN A 134 3.26 12.86 -3.75
N ASP A 135 2.08 13.31 -4.18
CA ASP A 135 1.72 13.42 -5.60
C ASP A 135 1.82 12.08 -6.35
N VAL A 136 1.61 10.97 -5.64
CA VAL A 136 1.65 9.61 -6.21
C VAL A 136 0.26 9.23 -6.70
N ILE A 137 0.19 8.68 -7.91
CA ILE A 137 -1.06 8.22 -8.51
C ILE A 137 -1.00 6.71 -8.70
N PHE A 138 -1.92 6.00 -8.08
CA PHE A 138 -2.14 4.58 -8.30
C PHE A 138 -3.40 4.35 -9.12
N GLY A 139 -3.25 3.63 -10.22
CA GLY A 139 -4.36 3.08 -10.96
C GLY A 139 -5.06 1.95 -10.18
N PRO A 140 -6.18 1.45 -10.73
CA PRO A 140 -6.99 0.42 -10.09
C PRO A 140 -6.22 -0.86 -9.77
N MET A 141 -6.55 -1.52 -8.65
CA MET A 141 -6.11 -2.89 -8.33
C MET A 141 -4.59 -3.09 -8.15
N VAL A 142 -3.84 -2.04 -7.85
CA VAL A 142 -2.41 -2.18 -7.51
C VAL A 142 -2.26 -2.93 -6.18
N THR A 143 -1.26 -3.82 -6.09
CA THR A 143 -0.88 -4.51 -4.86
C THR A 143 0.53 -4.13 -4.42
N ILE A 144 0.68 -3.78 -3.14
CA ILE A 144 1.96 -3.49 -2.50
C ILE A 144 2.12 -4.41 -1.31
N MET A 145 3.22 -5.17 -1.26
CA MET A 145 3.49 -6.08 -0.15
C MET A 145 4.97 -6.03 0.22
N ASP A 146 5.26 -5.65 1.46
CA ASP A 146 6.62 -5.56 2.00
C ASP A 146 7.11 -6.89 2.63
N SER A 147 6.38 -7.97 2.39
CA SER A 147 6.57 -9.29 3.00
C SER A 147 6.46 -10.40 1.96
N SER A 148 6.96 -11.57 2.31
CA SER A 148 6.71 -12.80 1.54
C SER A 148 5.37 -13.45 1.92
N GLY A 149 4.71 -12.96 2.98
CA GLY A 149 3.47 -13.51 3.57
C GLY A 149 3.69 -14.82 4.33
N HIS A 150 4.52 -15.71 3.80
CA HIS A 150 4.95 -16.97 4.40
C HIS A 150 6.46 -17.18 4.21
N PRO A 151 7.11 -18.00 5.05
CA PRO A 151 8.45 -18.46 4.76
C PRO A 151 8.47 -19.35 3.50
N LEU A 152 9.52 -19.22 2.69
CA LEU A 152 9.70 -20.01 1.46
C LEU A 152 9.92 -21.50 1.75
N LEU A 153 10.50 -21.82 2.91
CA LEU A 153 10.79 -23.18 3.36
C LEU A 153 10.22 -23.39 4.77
N GLY A 154 9.80 -24.61 5.07
CA GLY A 154 9.33 -24.98 6.40
C GLY A 154 7.93 -24.46 6.75
N ARG A 155 7.09 -24.17 5.74
CA ARG A 155 5.66 -23.89 5.93
C ARG A 155 4.98 -25.05 6.66
N GLY A 156 4.11 -24.74 7.61
CA GLY A 156 3.43 -25.73 8.46
C GLY A 156 4.20 -26.09 9.73
N GLN A 157 5.46 -25.66 9.89
CA GLN A 157 6.30 -26.01 11.04
C GLN A 157 6.25 -24.93 12.14
N ALA A 158 6.63 -25.33 13.35
CA ALA A 158 6.85 -24.44 14.50
C ALA A 158 7.68 -23.20 14.14
N GLY A 159 7.37 -22.06 14.75
CA GLY A 159 8.00 -20.78 14.47
C GLY A 159 7.82 -20.30 13.02
N GLU A 160 6.72 -20.62 12.35
CA GLU A 160 6.45 -20.16 10.98
C GLU A 160 6.33 -18.64 10.90
N ALA A 161 5.59 -18.00 11.81
CA ALA A 161 5.37 -16.55 11.80
C ALA A 161 6.70 -15.81 11.98
N ALA A 162 7.51 -16.23 12.96
CA ALA A 162 8.85 -15.67 13.20
C ALA A 162 9.82 -15.77 12.00
N ARG A 163 9.57 -16.70 11.07
CA ARG A 163 10.41 -16.90 9.87
C ARG A 163 9.94 -16.11 8.65
N ILE A 164 8.81 -15.41 8.72
CA ILE A 164 8.33 -14.53 7.65
C ILE A 164 9.37 -13.42 7.42
N ARG A 165 9.76 -13.25 6.15
CA ARG A 165 10.72 -12.23 5.75
C ARG A 165 10.01 -11.03 5.16
N SER A 166 10.27 -9.86 5.73
CA SER A 166 9.86 -8.55 5.24
C SER A 166 11.06 -7.65 4.93
N ALA A 167 10.84 -6.70 4.04
CA ALA A 167 11.77 -5.63 3.70
C ALA A 167 10.94 -4.42 3.22
N PRO A 168 11.26 -3.20 3.66
CA PRO A 168 10.39 -2.05 3.45
C PRO A 168 10.24 -1.72 1.97
N VAL A 169 9.06 -1.23 1.59
CA VAL A 169 8.80 -0.68 0.25
C VAL A 169 8.76 0.85 0.35
N ARG A 170 9.46 1.52 -0.56
CA ARG A 170 9.52 2.98 -0.60
C ARG A 170 9.14 3.48 -1.99
N ILE A 171 8.15 4.36 -2.06
CA ILE A 171 7.68 4.97 -3.30
C ILE A 171 7.86 6.47 -3.18
N ALA A 172 8.76 7.04 -3.99
CA ALA A 172 9.07 8.46 -3.95
C ALA A 172 7.93 9.33 -4.54
N ASN A 173 8.14 10.64 -4.55
CA ASN A 173 7.15 11.60 -5.01
C ASN A 173 6.87 11.48 -6.52
N GLY A 174 5.66 11.88 -6.94
CA GLY A 174 5.31 12.01 -8.36
C GLY A 174 5.29 10.70 -9.14
N VAL A 175 5.35 9.55 -8.47
CA VAL A 175 5.32 8.24 -9.11
C VAL A 175 3.93 7.97 -9.68
N TRP A 176 3.87 7.38 -10.86
CA TRP A 176 2.63 6.89 -11.46
C TRP A 176 2.66 5.37 -11.58
N VAL A 177 1.68 4.70 -10.99
CA VAL A 177 1.57 3.24 -11.00
C VAL A 177 0.34 2.82 -11.79
N GLY A 178 0.56 2.11 -12.91
CA GLY A 178 -0.48 1.59 -13.77
C GLY A 178 -1.34 0.51 -13.10
N ALA A 179 -2.54 0.30 -13.66
CA ALA A 179 -3.53 -0.61 -13.09
C ALA A 179 -2.97 -2.03 -12.91
N GLY A 180 -3.31 -2.67 -11.79
CA GLY A 180 -2.96 -4.07 -11.50
C GLY A 180 -1.47 -4.36 -11.36
N ALA A 181 -0.62 -3.33 -11.27
CA ALA A 181 0.80 -3.54 -10.97
C ALA A 181 0.99 -4.13 -9.56
N THR A 182 2.04 -4.91 -9.38
CA THR A 182 2.43 -5.49 -8.10
C THR A 182 3.84 -5.03 -7.72
N ILE A 183 3.99 -4.46 -6.53
CA ILE A 183 5.25 -3.98 -5.97
C ILE A 183 5.64 -4.90 -4.81
N LEU A 184 6.78 -5.58 -4.95
CA LEU A 184 7.25 -6.59 -4.01
C LEU A 184 8.17 -6.02 -2.93
N LYS A 185 8.38 -6.81 -1.89
CA LYS A 185 9.18 -6.47 -0.71
C LYS A 185 10.57 -5.94 -1.06
N GLY A 186 11.01 -4.91 -0.34
CA GLY A 186 12.34 -4.33 -0.47
C GLY A 186 12.53 -3.36 -1.64
N VAL A 187 11.52 -3.17 -2.49
CA VAL A 187 11.61 -2.30 -3.67
C VAL A 187 11.57 -0.82 -3.27
N SER A 188 12.48 -0.05 -3.84
CA SER A 188 12.47 1.42 -3.87
C SER A 188 12.14 1.92 -5.28
N ILE A 189 11.10 2.74 -5.40
CA ILE A 189 10.68 3.38 -6.65
C ILE A 189 11.07 4.87 -6.58
N GLY A 190 11.95 5.28 -7.47
CA GLY A 190 12.48 6.64 -7.56
C GLY A 190 11.45 7.66 -8.04
N GLU A 191 11.75 8.94 -7.76
CA GLU A 191 10.87 10.07 -8.05
C GLU A 191 10.47 10.14 -9.53
N GLY A 192 9.20 10.41 -9.79
CA GLY A 192 8.68 10.55 -11.16
C GLY A 192 8.75 9.29 -12.02
N ALA A 193 9.03 8.12 -11.44
CA ALA A 193 9.02 6.86 -12.17
C ALA A 193 7.59 6.46 -12.58
N VAL A 194 7.49 5.71 -13.66
CA VAL A 194 6.22 5.19 -14.18
C VAL A 194 6.26 3.67 -14.20
N ILE A 195 5.31 3.04 -13.53
CA ILE A 195 5.14 1.59 -13.51
C ILE A 195 4.01 1.24 -14.47
N GLY A 196 4.29 0.40 -15.45
CA GLY A 196 3.32 -0.05 -16.44
C GLY A 196 2.19 -0.88 -15.82
N THR A 197 1.04 -0.86 -16.47
CA THR A 197 -0.11 -1.73 -16.16
C THR A 197 0.32 -3.20 -16.09
N GLN A 198 -0.17 -3.92 -15.07
CA GLN A 198 0.12 -5.34 -14.81
C GLN A 198 1.61 -5.69 -14.62
N ALA A 199 2.47 -4.70 -14.36
CA ALA A 199 3.89 -4.96 -14.12
C ALA A 199 4.14 -5.59 -12.74
N VAL A 200 5.14 -6.48 -12.65
CA VAL A 200 5.60 -7.06 -11.36
C VAL A 200 6.99 -6.51 -11.05
N VAL A 201 7.03 -5.53 -10.15
CA VAL A 201 8.24 -4.84 -9.73
C VAL A 201 8.88 -5.62 -8.59
N SER A 202 10.03 -6.24 -8.88
CA SER A 202 10.82 -7.07 -7.96
C SER A 202 12.20 -6.49 -7.65
N GLU A 203 12.57 -5.40 -8.32
CA GLU A 203 13.84 -4.70 -8.21
C GLU A 203 13.59 -3.19 -8.18
N ASP A 204 14.55 -2.42 -7.65
CA ASP A 204 14.45 -0.97 -7.55
C ASP A 204 14.27 -0.31 -8.93
N VAL A 205 13.46 0.74 -8.95
CA VAL A 205 13.21 1.53 -10.16
C VAL A 205 13.89 2.88 -10.00
N PRO A 206 14.87 3.24 -10.85
CA PRO A 206 15.51 4.54 -10.76
C PRO A 206 14.51 5.69 -11.00
N PRO A 207 14.78 6.90 -10.49
CA PRO A 207 13.97 8.09 -10.77
C PRO A 207 13.79 8.31 -12.27
N PHE A 208 12.62 8.82 -12.65
CA PHE A 208 12.27 9.18 -14.02
C PHE A 208 12.44 8.02 -15.02
N CYS A 209 12.30 6.77 -14.58
CA CYS A 209 12.30 5.60 -15.47
C CYS A 209 10.89 5.05 -15.64
N VAL A 210 10.62 4.50 -16.82
CA VAL A 210 9.41 3.72 -17.11
C VAL A 210 9.77 2.25 -17.10
N VAL A 211 9.06 1.45 -16.30
CA VAL A 211 9.20 -0.02 -16.29
C VAL A 211 7.91 -0.70 -16.69
N THR A 212 8.00 -1.86 -17.33
CA THR A 212 6.84 -2.71 -17.63
C THR A 212 7.22 -4.19 -17.67
N GLY A 213 6.22 -5.08 -17.63
CA GLY A 213 6.39 -6.53 -17.74
C GLY A 213 6.42 -7.27 -16.41
N ASN A 214 6.52 -8.60 -16.50
CA ASN A 214 6.66 -9.51 -15.37
C ASN A 214 7.81 -10.50 -15.65
N PRO A 215 8.99 -10.34 -15.03
CA PRO A 215 9.34 -9.25 -14.12
C PRO A 215 9.48 -7.90 -14.85
N ALA A 216 9.24 -6.80 -14.13
CA ALA A 216 9.31 -5.45 -14.70
C ALA A 216 10.74 -5.11 -15.14
N ARG A 217 10.87 -4.45 -16.29
CA ARG A 217 12.16 -4.00 -16.86
C ARG A 217 12.04 -2.56 -17.32
N ILE A 218 13.12 -1.81 -17.21
CA ILE A 218 13.21 -0.44 -17.74
C ILE A 218 13.06 -0.50 -19.25
N VAL A 219 12.08 0.25 -19.77
CA VAL A 219 11.83 0.38 -21.21
C VAL A 219 12.06 1.80 -21.71
N LYS A 220 12.11 2.79 -20.82
CA LYS A 220 12.34 4.18 -21.17
C LYS A 220 12.90 4.95 -19.99
N GLN A 221 13.80 5.88 -20.28
CA GLN A 221 14.18 6.95 -19.36
C GLN A 221 13.45 8.23 -19.79
N LEU A 222 12.75 8.87 -18.86
CA LEU A 222 12.10 10.15 -19.05
C LEU A 222 13.17 11.24 -18.90
N GLN A 223 13.07 12.27 -19.73
CA GLN A 223 13.82 13.50 -19.49
C GLN A 223 13.09 14.25 -18.37
N SER A 224 13.77 14.58 -17.28
CA SER A 224 13.20 15.45 -16.26
C SER A 224 12.87 16.80 -16.89
N ASP A 225 11.69 17.37 -16.64
CA ASP A 225 11.15 18.61 -17.23
C ASP A 225 12.00 19.89 -17.01
N LYS A 226 13.23 19.79 -16.53
CA LYS A 226 14.21 20.89 -16.53
C LYS A 226 14.56 21.42 -17.93
N LYS A 227 14.07 20.78 -19.00
CA LYS A 227 14.05 21.31 -20.37
C LYS A 227 12.71 21.02 -21.07
N VAL A 228 11.61 21.53 -20.52
CA VAL A 228 10.53 21.94 -21.42
C VAL A 228 10.85 23.38 -21.79
N ASP A 229 11.54 23.56 -22.92
CA ASP A 229 11.75 24.88 -23.49
C ASP A 229 10.38 25.55 -23.64
N ALA A 230 10.21 26.65 -22.91
CA ALA A 230 8.97 27.40 -22.86
C ALA A 230 8.75 28.13 -24.18
N ASN A 231 8.39 27.43 -25.25
CA ASN A 231 7.73 28.08 -26.38
C ASN A 231 6.78 27.13 -27.15
N PRO A 232 5.47 27.17 -26.87
CA PRO A 232 4.46 26.45 -27.65
C PRO A 232 4.32 26.93 -29.11
N ALA A 233 4.88 28.10 -29.48
CA ALA A 233 4.65 28.72 -30.78
C ALA A 233 5.40 28.05 -31.95
N GLU A 234 6.50 27.33 -31.71
CA GLU A 234 7.35 26.82 -32.81
C GLU A 234 6.85 25.51 -33.44
N LYS A 235 5.94 24.77 -32.80
CA LYS A 235 5.41 23.50 -33.35
C LYS A 235 4.30 23.67 -34.40
N MET A 236 3.76 24.88 -34.59
CA MET A 236 2.65 25.12 -35.52
C MET A 236 3.11 25.55 -36.93
N LEU A 237 4.40 25.77 -37.15
CA LEU A 237 5.00 26.17 -38.44
C LEU A 237 5.68 25.01 -39.20
N ALA A 238 5.70 23.80 -38.65
CA ALA A 238 6.31 22.62 -39.28
C ALA A 238 5.30 21.75 -40.06
N VAL A 239 4.08 22.23 -40.28
CA VAL A 239 3.09 21.62 -41.16
C VAL A 239 2.61 22.68 -42.16
N CYS A 240 3.51 23.06 -43.06
CA CYS A 240 3.17 23.62 -44.36
C CYS A 240 3.48 22.58 -45.42
#